data_AF-A0A961QD36-F1
#
_entry.id   AF-A0A961QD36-F1
#
_cell.length_a   1.000
_cell.length_b   1.000
_cell.length_c   1.000
_cell.angle_alpha   90.00
_cell.angle_beta   90.00
_cell.angle_gamma   90.00
#
_symmetry.space_group_name_H-M   'P 1'
#
loop_
_entity.id
_entity.type
_entity.pdbx_description
1 polymer ?
#
loop_
_entity_poly.entity_id
_entity_poly.type
_entity_poly.pdbx_seq_one_letter_code
_entity_poly.pdbx_strand_id
1 'polypeptide(L)'
;MTDYFKGIPKIRYEGPDSDSDFAFRHYDAEALVLGKPMKDHLRFAVAYWHSLAYQGNDPFGGQTFERPWFGETMDHAKLKADVAFEMFDILGVPYFCFHDADVRPEGAGFAENSARLREITDYFEQKMEHSRTRLLWGTANLFSHRRYMAGAATNPDPDVFAFAAATIKTCLDATHRLGGENYVLWGGREGYETLL
;
A
#
# COMPACT_ATOMS: atom_id res chain seq x y z
N MET A 1 -5.43 -2.73 18.64
CA MET A 1 -6.41 -2.03 17.79
C MET A 1 -6.35 -0.57 18.16
N THR A 2 -6.40 0.31 17.18
CA THR A 2 -6.57 1.75 17.39
C THR A 2 -8.04 2.05 17.70
N ASP A 3 -8.36 3.31 17.96
CA ASP A 3 -9.75 3.78 18.09
C ASP A 3 -10.27 4.39 16.77
N TYR A 4 -9.53 4.30 15.66
CA TYR A 4 -9.88 5.01 14.43
C TYR A 4 -11.19 4.52 13.79
N PHE A 5 -11.41 3.19 13.74
CA PHE A 5 -12.66 2.61 13.24
C PHE A 5 -13.59 2.17 14.38
N LYS A 6 -13.49 2.79 15.56
CA LYS A 6 -14.32 2.46 16.71
C LYS A 6 -15.81 2.51 16.35
N GLY A 7 -16.51 1.40 16.61
CA GLY A 7 -17.94 1.25 16.31
C GLY A 7 -18.22 0.57 14.97
N ILE A 8 -17.21 0.36 14.11
CA ILE A 8 -17.36 -0.45 12.91
C ILE A 8 -17.07 -1.92 13.27
N PRO A 9 -18.07 -2.82 13.15
CA PRO A 9 -17.84 -4.24 13.40
C PRO A 9 -17.02 -4.86 12.26
N LYS A 10 -16.45 -6.03 12.51
CA LYS A 10 -15.92 -6.87 11.43
C LYS A 10 -17.03 -7.19 10.42
N ILE A 11 -16.80 -6.87 9.16
CA ILE A 11 -17.76 -7.03 8.07
C ILE A 11 -17.95 -8.53 7.77
N ARG A 12 -19.20 -8.96 7.67
CA ARG A 12 -19.58 -10.36 7.40
C ARG A 12 -20.55 -10.43 6.24
N TYR A 13 -20.64 -11.62 5.65
CA TYR A 13 -21.69 -11.92 4.69
C TYR A 13 -23.05 -12.04 5.39
N GLU A 14 -24.06 -11.33 4.90
CA GLU A 14 -25.44 -11.38 5.40
C GLU A 14 -26.48 -11.66 4.30
N GLY A 15 -26.04 -11.80 3.06
CA GLY A 15 -26.93 -12.08 1.92
C GLY A 15 -27.43 -10.83 1.18
N PRO A 16 -28.01 -11.04 -0.02
CA PRO A 16 -28.38 -9.97 -0.95
C PRO A 16 -29.42 -9.01 -0.40
N ASP A 17 -30.29 -9.49 0.49
CA ASP A 17 -31.41 -8.74 1.07
C ASP A 17 -31.06 -8.08 2.41
N SER A 18 -29.77 -8.03 2.81
CA SER A 18 -29.36 -7.39 4.06
C SER A 18 -29.52 -5.86 3.99
N ASP A 19 -30.17 -5.31 5.02
CA ASP A 19 -30.32 -3.88 5.28
C ASP A 19 -29.17 -3.30 6.12
N SER A 20 -28.20 -4.12 6.54
CA SER A 20 -27.05 -3.66 7.32
C SER A 20 -26.12 -2.75 6.49
N ASP A 21 -25.68 -1.65 7.09
CA ASP A 21 -24.67 -0.76 6.48
C ASP A 21 -23.29 -1.44 6.37
N PHE A 22 -22.99 -2.36 7.30
CA PHE A 22 -21.67 -2.99 7.47
C PHE A 22 -21.68 -4.50 7.17
N ALA A 23 -22.23 -4.89 6.02
CA ALA A 23 -22.30 -6.28 5.58
C ALA A 23 -21.97 -6.48 4.10
N PHE A 24 -21.39 -7.64 3.78
CA PHE A 24 -21.29 -8.11 2.41
C PHE A 24 -22.61 -8.73 1.97
N ARG A 25 -23.13 -8.26 0.85
CA ARG A 25 -24.36 -8.79 0.24
C ARG A 25 -24.13 -9.97 -0.71
N HIS A 26 -22.92 -10.09 -1.25
CA HIS A 26 -22.58 -11.10 -2.26
C HIS A 26 -21.25 -11.81 -2.01
N TYR A 27 -20.38 -11.26 -1.16
CA TYR A 27 -19.09 -11.86 -0.88
C TYR A 27 -19.17 -12.71 0.39
N ASP A 28 -19.44 -14.00 0.19
CA ASP A 28 -19.19 -15.04 1.19
C ASP A 28 -17.83 -15.68 0.90
N ALA A 29 -16.85 -15.41 1.76
CA ALA A 29 -15.47 -15.86 1.59
C ALA A 29 -15.33 -17.38 1.44
N GLU A 30 -16.19 -18.16 2.11
CA GLU A 30 -16.13 -19.63 2.13
C GLU A 30 -17.07 -20.29 1.10
N ALA A 31 -17.96 -19.52 0.46
CA ALA A 31 -18.84 -20.06 -0.56
C ALA A 31 -18.03 -20.67 -1.72
N LEU A 32 -18.41 -21.88 -2.13
CA LEU A 32 -17.73 -22.59 -3.21
C LEU A 32 -18.30 -22.15 -4.57
N VAL A 33 -17.43 -21.61 -5.41
CA VAL A 33 -17.71 -21.33 -6.82
C VAL A 33 -16.87 -22.30 -7.65
N LEU A 34 -17.53 -23.21 -8.37
CA LEU A 34 -16.85 -24.25 -9.16
C LEU A 34 -15.80 -25.03 -8.35
N GLY A 35 -16.13 -25.36 -7.10
CA GLY A 35 -15.29 -26.18 -6.21
C GLY A 35 -14.15 -25.45 -5.49
N LYS A 36 -14.05 -24.12 -5.62
CA LYS A 36 -13.03 -23.31 -4.93
C LYS A 36 -13.69 -22.14 -4.16
N PRO A 37 -13.25 -21.85 -2.91
CA PRO A 37 -13.80 -20.74 -2.13
C PRO A 37 -13.68 -19.39 -2.84
N MET A 38 -14.68 -18.50 -2.69
CA MET A 38 -14.65 -17.17 -3.33
C MET A 38 -13.39 -16.38 -2.95
N LYS A 39 -12.94 -16.44 -1.69
CA LYS A 39 -11.72 -15.74 -1.24
C LYS A 39 -10.48 -16.16 -2.03
N ASP A 40 -10.41 -17.42 -2.46
CA ASP A 40 -9.26 -17.95 -3.20
C ASP A 40 -9.35 -17.64 -4.70
N HIS A 41 -10.56 -17.42 -5.22
CA HIS A 41 -10.78 -16.90 -6.57
C HIS A 41 -10.43 -15.42 -6.67
N LEU A 42 -10.98 -14.62 -5.75
CA LEU A 42 -10.95 -13.16 -5.83
C LEU A 42 -9.66 -12.58 -5.27
N ARG A 43 -9.13 -13.17 -4.19
CA ARG A 43 -7.85 -12.80 -3.56
C ARG A 43 -7.71 -11.29 -3.38
N PHE A 44 -8.76 -10.66 -2.84
CA PHE A 44 -8.82 -9.20 -2.72
C PHE A 44 -7.62 -8.63 -1.96
N ALA A 45 -7.10 -7.52 -2.48
CA ALA A 45 -6.01 -6.78 -1.86
C ALA A 45 -6.40 -5.32 -1.67
N VAL A 46 -6.00 -4.74 -0.53
CA VAL A 46 -6.13 -3.30 -0.32
C VAL A 46 -4.92 -2.56 -0.88
N ALA A 47 -5.18 -1.55 -1.71
CA ALA A 47 -4.20 -0.58 -2.18
C ALA A 47 -3.87 0.43 -1.08
N TYR A 48 -2.68 0.34 -0.48
CA TYR A 48 -2.28 1.19 0.65
C TYR A 48 -2.27 2.68 0.28
N TRP A 49 -1.84 3.03 -0.94
CA TRP A 49 -1.78 4.42 -1.42
C TRP A 49 -3.16 5.10 -1.41
N HIS A 50 -4.18 4.51 -2.04
CA HIS A 50 -5.51 5.12 -2.08
C HIS A 50 -6.23 5.08 -0.73
N SER A 51 -6.13 3.95 -0.03
CA SER A 51 -6.89 3.78 1.20
C SER A 51 -6.34 4.65 2.31
N LEU A 52 -5.01 4.76 2.45
CA LEU A 52 -4.39 5.36 3.63
C LEU A 52 -3.44 6.54 3.36
N ALA A 53 -2.79 6.63 2.18
CA ALA A 53 -1.80 7.68 1.91
C ALA A 53 -2.37 8.89 1.15
N TYR A 54 -3.37 8.68 0.30
CA TYR A 54 -3.99 9.74 -0.48
C TYR A 54 -4.76 10.71 0.43
N GLN A 55 -4.49 12.00 0.25
CA GLN A 55 -4.98 13.08 1.12
C GLN A 55 -6.26 13.76 0.61
N GLY A 56 -6.82 13.30 -0.52
CA GLY A 56 -8.03 13.85 -1.09
C GLY A 56 -7.81 15.13 -1.92
N ASN A 57 -6.56 15.41 -2.31
CA ASN A 57 -6.19 16.54 -3.14
C ASN A 57 -6.30 16.22 -4.65
N ASP A 58 -6.53 17.24 -5.46
CA ASP A 58 -6.60 17.11 -6.92
C ASP A 58 -5.80 18.24 -7.60
N PRO A 59 -5.73 18.33 -8.95
CA PRO A 59 -4.99 19.40 -9.62
C PRO A 59 -5.49 20.83 -9.34
N PHE A 60 -6.66 21.00 -8.73
CA PHE A 60 -7.35 22.27 -8.48
C PHE A 60 -7.55 22.57 -6.98
N GLY A 61 -7.22 21.65 -6.07
CA GLY A 61 -7.45 21.77 -4.63
C GLY A 61 -6.49 20.94 -3.77
N GLY A 62 -6.31 21.38 -2.52
CA GLY A 62 -5.41 20.74 -1.55
C GLY A 62 -6.02 19.56 -0.80
N GLN A 63 -5.35 19.15 0.28
CA GLN A 63 -5.80 18.07 1.16
C GLN A 63 -7.22 18.34 1.71
N THR A 64 -8.08 17.32 1.64
CA THR A 64 -9.45 17.36 2.17
C THR A 64 -9.69 16.32 3.27
N PHE A 65 -8.87 15.27 3.34
CA PHE A 65 -8.96 14.27 4.39
C PHE A 65 -8.15 14.67 5.62
N GLU A 66 -8.78 14.59 6.79
CA GLU A 66 -8.14 14.85 8.07
C GLU A 66 -7.89 13.52 8.79
N ARG A 67 -6.66 13.00 8.68
CA ARG A 67 -6.28 11.71 9.27
C ARG A 67 -5.06 11.89 10.16
N PRO A 68 -5.04 11.27 11.36
CA PRO A 68 -4.03 11.55 12.37
C PRO A 68 -2.62 11.08 11.98
N TRP A 69 -2.49 10.29 10.92
CA TRP A 69 -1.21 9.79 10.40
C TRP A 69 -0.67 10.58 9.20
N PHE A 70 -1.27 11.71 8.82
CA PHE A 70 -0.76 12.58 7.76
C PHE A 70 0.38 13.49 8.26
N GLY A 71 1.46 12.87 8.75
CA GLY A 71 2.69 13.56 9.13
C GLY A 71 3.93 12.90 8.52
N GLU A 72 5.09 13.51 8.76
CA GLU A 72 6.34 13.16 8.09
C GLU A 72 7.32 12.36 8.97
N THR A 73 6.85 11.82 10.09
CA THR A 73 7.69 11.02 11.00
C THR A 73 7.41 9.53 10.88
N MET A 74 8.35 8.70 11.34
CA MET A 74 8.13 7.25 11.41
C MET A 74 7.00 6.87 12.37
N ASP A 75 6.70 7.68 13.38
CA ASP A 75 5.56 7.44 14.27
C ASP A 75 4.23 7.57 13.52
N HIS A 76 4.10 8.56 12.63
CA HIS A 76 2.94 8.67 11.74
C HIS A 76 2.84 7.46 10.79
N ALA A 77 3.97 6.98 10.26
CA ALA A 77 4.00 5.77 9.43
C ALA A 77 3.55 4.51 10.20
N LYS A 78 4.01 4.34 11.45
CA LYS A 78 3.59 3.23 12.32
C LYS A 78 2.12 3.33 12.71
N LEU A 79 1.62 4.52 13.02
CA LEU A 79 0.18 4.73 13.27
C LEU A 79 -0.66 4.39 12.04
N LYS A 80 -0.21 4.80 10.84
CA LYS A 80 -0.88 4.42 9.58
C LYS A 80 -0.91 2.90 9.41
N ALA A 81 0.17 2.21 9.76
CA ALA A 81 0.25 0.75 9.75
C ALA A 81 -0.74 0.12 10.75
N ASP A 82 -0.82 0.64 11.97
CA ASP A 82 -1.77 0.18 12.98
C ASP A 82 -3.21 0.24 12.48
N VAL A 83 -3.59 1.39 11.92
CA VAL A 83 -4.91 1.61 11.33
C VAL A 83 -5.14 0.73 10.10
N ALA A 84 -4.11 0.50 9.27
CA ALA A 84 -4.18 -0.38 8.11
C ALA A 84 -4.55 -1.80 8.52
N PHE A 85 -3.81 -2.38 9.46
CA PHE A 85 -4.02 -3.76 9.89
C PHE A 85 -5.34 -3.95 10.64
N GLU A 86 -5.83 -2.91 11.34
CA GLU A 86 -7.20 -2.89 11.87
C GLU A 86 -8.25 -2.91 10.75
N MET A 87 -8.10 -2.04 9.74
CA MET A 87 -8.99 -2.03 8.58
C MET A 87 -8.98 -3.37 7.85
N PHE A 88 -7.82 -4.01 7.70
CA PHE A 88 -7.71 -5.30 7.05
C PHE A 88 -8.45 -6.40 7.82
N ASP A 89 -8.37 -6.41 9.15
CA ASP A 89 -9.13 -7.36 9.98
C ASP A 89 -10.63 -7.12 9.94
N ILE A 90 -11.05 -5.84 9.97
CA ILE A 90 -12.47 -5.42 9.83
C ILE A 90 -13.03 -5.92 8.49
N LEU A 91 -12.32 -5.69 7.38
CA LEU A 91 -12.78 -6.11 6.06
C LEU A 91 -12.60 -7.62 5.80
N GLY A 92 -11.75 -8.30 6.55
CA GLY A 92 -11.40 -9.70 6.31
C GLY A 92 -10.65 -9.92 4.99
N VAL A 93 -9.90 -8.93 4.51
CA VAL A 93 -9.15 -9.01 3.25
C VAL A 93 -7.90 -9.88 3.40
N PRO A 94 -7.61 -10.78 2.46
CA PRO A 94 -6.44 -11.65 2.55
C PRO A 94 -5.13 -10.93 2.20
N TYR A 95 -5.19 -9.82 1.46
CA TYR A 95 -4.00 -9.18 0.94
C TYR A 95 -3.97 -7.65 1.07
N PHE A 96 -2.77 -7.09 0.97
CA PHE A 96 -2.53 -5.67 0.73
C PHE A 96 -1.35 -5.46 -0.22
N CYS A 97 -1.24 -4.23 -0.76
CA CYS A 97 -0.20 -3.82 -1.69
C CYS A 97 0.32 -2.43 -1.34
N PHE A 98 1.60 -2.14 -1.57
CA PHE A 98 2.19 -0.82 -1.28
C PHE A 98 3.31 -0.41 -2.25
N HIS A 99 3.50 0.90 -2.43
CA HIS A 99 4.78 1.48 -2.84
C HIS A 99 5.59 1.85 -1.60
N ASP A 100 6.92 1.84 -1.69
CA ASP A 100 7.80 2.27 -0.60
C ASP A 100 7.43 3.64 -0.03
N ALA A 101 7.16 4.63 -0.89
CA ALA A 101 6.79 5.98 -0.46
C ALA A 101 5.43 6.06 0.26
N ASP A 102 4.57 5.04 0.10
CA ASP A 102 3.27 5.01 0.77
C ASP A 102 3.40 4.64 2.25
N VAL A 103 4.49 3.96 2.63
CA VAL A 103 4.64 3.33 3.95
C VAL A 103 5.68 4.01 4.82
N ARG A 104 6.49 4.91 4.28
CA ARG A 104 7.49 5.69 5.02
C ARG A 104 7.57 7.14 4.52
N PRO A 105 7.97 8.11 5.38
CA PRO A 105 8.16 9.50 4.96
C PRO A 105 9.44 9.70 4.12
N GLU A 106 9.44 10.71 3.24
CA GLU A 106 10.62 11.10 2.47
C GLU A 106 11.74 11.62 3.37
N GLY A 107 12.93 11.04 3.24
CA GLY A 107 14.15 11.46 3.93
C GLY A 107 15.01 12.38 3.07
N ALA A 108 16.15 12.80 3.60
CA ALA A 108 17.08 13.69 2.91
C ALA A 108 17.79 13.04 1.71
N GLY A 109 17.68 11.72 1.54
CA GLY A 109 18.29 10.99 0.42
C GLY A 109 18.13 9.48 0.54
N PHE A 110 18.81 8.76 -0.34
CA PHE A 110 18.67 7.30 -0.46
C PHE A 110 18.93 6.57 0.86
N ALA A 111 20.02 6.89 1.56
CA ALA A 111 20.39 6.19 2.80
C ALA A 111 19.31 6.26 3.89
N GLU A 112 18.69 7.44 4.05
CA GLU A 112 17.61 7.64 5.02
C GLU A 112 16.30 6.99 4.55
N ASN A 113 15.98 7.11 3.26
CA ASN A 113 14.83 6.41 2.67
C ASN A 113 14.92 4.90 2.88
N SER A 114 16.08 4.30 2.64
CA SER A 114 16.32 2.88 2.85
C SER A 114 16.27 2.48 4.33
N ALA A 115 16.78 3.32 5.24
CA ALA A 115 16.71 3.05 6.67
C ALA A 115 15.25 3.04 7.17
N ARG A 116 14.46 4.04 6.76
CA ARG A 116 13.04 4.14 7.09
C ARG A 116 12.21 3.01 6.47
N LEU A 117 12.53 2.62 5.23
CA LEU A 117 11.89 1.46 4.59
C LEU A 117 12.17 0.17 5.35
N ARG A 118 13.42 -0.06 5.79
CA ARG A 118 13.76 -1.21 6.64
C ARG A 118 12.97 -1.20 7.94
N GLU A 119 12.92 -0.05 8.61
CA GLU A 119 12.20 0.09 9.88
C GLU A 119 10.69 -0.22 9.75
N ILE A 120 10.01 0.31 8.71
CA ILE A 120 8.60 -0.02 8.51
C ILE A 120 8.40 -1.47 8.03
N THR A 121 9.36 -2.04 7.31
CA THR A 121 9.34 -3.45 6.92
C THR A 121 9.40 -4.35 8.16
N ASP A 122 10.30 -4.07 9.11
CA ASP A 122 10.38 -4.77 10.40
C ASP A 122 9.04 -4.68 11.15
N TYR A 123 8.41 -3.50 11.13
CA TYR A 123 7.12 -3.28 11.78
C TYR A 123 5.97 -4.06 11.11
N PHE A 124 5.92 -4.08 9.77
CA PHE A 124 4.92 -4.85 9.03
C PHE A 124 5.07 -6.35 9.25
N GLU A 125 6.30 -6.86 9.29
CA GLU A 125 6.59 -8.27 9.59
C GLU A 125 5.96 -8.69 10.93
N GLN A 126 6.21 -7.90 11.99
CA GLN A 126 5.61 -8.12 13.31
C GLN A 126 4.06 -8.07 13.28
N LYS A 127 3.48 -7.14 12.52
CA LYS A 127 2.01 -7.07 12.36
C LYS A 127 1.45 -8.30 11.63
N MET A 128 2.17 -8.81 10.64
CA MET A 128 1.77 -9.96 9.83
C MET A 128 1.81 -11.28 10.62
N GLU A 129 2.59 -11.37 11.70
CA GLU A 129 2.58 -12.53 12.61
C GLU A 129 1.22 -12.75 13.27
N HIS A 130 0.49 -11.67 13.57
CA HIS A 130 -0.81 -11.73 14.24
C HIS A 130 -2.00 -11.48 13.30
N SER A 131 -1.75 -11.05 12.07
CA SER A 131 -2.77 -10.85 11.05
C SER A 131 -2.88 -12.06 10.12
N ARG A 132 -4.06 -12.25 9.53
CA ARG A 132 -4.25 -13.18 8.40
C ARG A 132 -3.88 -12.56 7.05
N THR A 133 -3.74 -11.23 7.02
CA THR A 133 -3.44 -10.49 5.78
C THR A 133 -1.99 -10.71 5.39
N ARG A 134 -1.72 -10.90 4.11
CA ARG A 134 -0.38 -11.09 3.55
C ARG A 134 -0.06 -10.03 2.50
N LEU A 135 1.21 -9.84 2.21
CA LEU A 135 1.62 -8.95 1.13
C LEU A 135 1.34 -9.64 -0.21
N LEU A 136 0.51 -9.06 -1.07
CA LEU A 136 0.37 -9.57 -2.44
C LEU A 136 1.52 -9.09 -3.31
N TRP A 137 1.88 -7.81 -3.19
CA TRP A 137 3.05 -7.23 -3.82
C TRP A 137 3.48 -5.91 -3.19
N GLY A 138 4.79 -5.66 -3.24
CA GLY A 138 5.38 -4.34 -3.08
C GLY A 138 5.87 -3.79 -4.42
N THR A 139 6.18 -2.50 -4.46
CA THR A 139 6.77 -1.84 -5.62
C THR A 139 7.50 -0.56 -5.21
N ALA A 140 8.23 0.06 -6.13
CA ALA A 140 8.90 1.33 -5.94
C ALA A 140 8.06 2.48 -6.52
N ASN A 141 7.85 3.55 -5.75
CA ASN A 141 7.32 4.80 -6.31
C ASN A 141 8.45 5.57 -6.98
N LEU A 142 8.54 5.43 -8.30
CA LEU A 142 9.53 6.09 -9.15
C LEU A 142 8.91 7.19 -10.02
N PHE A 143 7.87 7.87 -9.53
CA PHE A 143 7.10 8.81 -10.34
C PHE A 143 6.61 10.06 -9.59
N SER A 144 6.50 10.01 -8.26
CA SER A 144 6.04 11.14 -7.45
C SER A 144 7.13 12.18 -7.19
N HIS A 145 8.34 11.75 -6.80
CA HIS A 145 9.40 12.69 -6.47
C HIS A 145 9.90 13.43 -7.73
N ARG A 146 10.14 14.74 -7.63
CA ARG A 146 10.56 15.61 -8.74
C ARG A 146 11.76 15.08 -9.53
N ARG A 147 12.68 14.35 -8.87
CA ARG A 147 13.85 13.71 -9.51
C ARG A 147 13.47 12.84 -10.72
N TYR A 148 12.26 12.24 -10.71
CA TYR A 148 11.79 11.37 -11.79
C TYR A 148 10.99 12.10 -12.88
N MET A 149 11.00 13.45 -12.91
CA MET A 149 10.19 14.21 -13.87
C MET A 149 10.46 13.85 -15.33
N ALA A 150 11.67 13.38 -15.66
CA ALA A 150 12.09 12.97 -17.00
C ALA A 150 12.25 11.43 -17.15
N GLY A 151 11.61 10.66 -16.28
CA GLY A 151 11.73 9.19 -16.24
C GLY A 151 12.51 8.69 -15.03
N ALA A 152 12.56 7.37 -14.86
CA ALA A 152 13.35 6.72 -13.82
C ALA A 152 14.41 5.81 -14.46
N ALA A 153 14.03 4.63 -14.95
CA ALA A 153 14.91 3.81 -15.77
C ALA A 153 15.12 4.42 -17.17
N THR A 154 14.17 5.21 -17.67
CA THR A 154 14.30 5.92 -18.96
C THR A 154 14.84 7.35 -18.82
N ASN A 155 15.33 7.73 -17.63
CA ASN A 155 15.83 9.09 -17.42
C ASN A 155 17.12 9.33 -18.23
N PRO A 156 17.27 10.48 -18.92
CA PRO A 156 18.51 10.82 -19.62
C PRO A 156 19.69 11.10 -18.68
N ASP A 157 19.42 11.36 -17.39
CA ASP A 157 20.45 11.52 -16.37
C ASP A 157 20.82 10.16 -15.72
N PRO A 158 22.07 9.69 -15.88
CA PRO A 158 22.51 8.41 -15.33
C PRO A 158 22.47 8.35 -13.79
N ASP A 159 22.56 9.49 -13.10
CA ASP A 159 22.50 9.52 -11.63
C ASP A 159 21.07 9.24 -11.14
N VAL A 160 20.06 9.68 -11.91
CA VAL A 160 18.65 9.35 -11.62
C VAL A 160 18.37 7.87 -11.89
N PHE A 161 18.93 7.31 -12.96
CA PHE A 161 18.86 5.87 -13.22
C PHE A 161 19.46 5.08 -12.05
N ALA A 162 20.66 5.47 -11.58
CA ALA A 162 21.33 4.81 -10.47
C ALA A 162 20.50 4.87 -9.18
N PHE A 163 19.88 6.02 -8.89
CA PHE A 163 18.98 6.16 -7.75
C PHE A 163 17.76 5.24 -7.88
N ALA A 164 17.11 5.21 -9.04
CA ALA A 164 15.95 4.37 -9.31
C ALA A 164 16.26 2.88 -9.16
N ALA A 165 17.39 2.42 -9.71
CA ALA A 165 17.86 1.05 -9.59
C ALA A 165 18.12 0.65 -8.12
N ALA A 166 18.75 1.53 -7.34
CA ALA A 166 18.98 1.31 -5.91
C ALA A 166 17.65 1.25 -5.12
N THR A 167 16.69 2.12 -5.44
CA THR A 167 15.35 2.09 -4.83
C THR A 167 14.62 0.80 -5.17
N ILE A 168 14.60 0.36 -6.43
CA ILE A 168 14.00 -0.91 -6.86
C ILE A 168 14.60 -2.07 -6.06
N LYS A 169 15.93 -2.12 -5.93
CA LYS A 169 16.58 -3.18 -5.14
C LYS A 169 16.06 -3.20 -3.70
N THR A 170 16.02 -2.06 -3.02
CA THR A 170 15.52 -2.03 -1.63
C THR A 170 14.05 -2.40 -1.50
N CYS A 171 13.23 -2.07 -2.49
CA CYS A 171 11.82 -2.47 -2.52
C CYS A 171 11.64 -3.96 -2.80
N LEU A 172 12.47 -4.55 -3.67
CA LEU A 172 12.52 -6.00 -3.90
C LEU A 172 12.91 -6.73 -2.63
N ASP A 173 13.96 -6.27 -1.93
CA ASP A 173 14.40 -6.85 -0.66
C ASP A 173 13.28 -6.81 0.39
N ALA A 174 12.59 -5.67 0.54
CA ALA A 174 11.47 -5.52 1.46
C ALA A 174 10.26 -6.40 1.08
N THR A 175 9.92 -6.46 -0.20
CA THR A 175 8.83 -7.29 -0.72
C THR A 175 9.11 -8.77 -0.48
N HIS A 176 10.33 -9.22 -0.78
CA HIS A 176 10.75 -10.59 -0.52
C HIS A 176 10.69 -10.90 0.98
N ARG A 177 11.21 -10.02 1.83
CA ARG A 177 11.23 -10.25 3.27
C ARG A 177 9.82 -10.43 3.85
N LEU A 178 8.86 -9.63 3.39
CA LEU A 178 7.46 -9.74 3.80
C LEU A 178 6.70 -10.89 3.11
N GLY A 179 7.38 -11.72 2.31
CA GLY A 179 6.75 -12.84 1.60
C GLY A 179 5.78 -12.40 0.50
N GLY A 180 6.04 -11.26 -0.15
CA GLY A 180 5.26 -10.77 -1.27
C GLY A 180 5.20 -11.77 -2.42
N GLU A 181 4.00 -12.10 -2.88
CA GLU A 181 3.81 -13.10 -3.94
C GLU A 181 4.18 -12.58 -5.33
N ASN A 182 4.21 -11.26 -5.51
CA ASN A 182 4.59 -10.60 -6.76
C ASN A 182 5.40 -9.33 -6.48
N TYR A 183 6.03 -8.80 -7.52
CA TYR A 183 6.63 -7.47 -7.51
C TYR A 183 6.17 -6.72 -8.75
N VAL A 184 5.67 -5.49 -8.58
CA VAL A 184 5.08 -4.72 -9.67
C VAL A 184 6.08 -3.68 -10.20
N LEU A 185 6.05 -3.44 -11.50
CA LEU A 185 6.73 -2.33 -12.17
C LEU A 185 5.68 -1.53 -12.95
N TRP A 186 5.26 -0.38 -12.42
CA TRP A 186 4.39 0.55 -13.12
C TRP A 186 5.19 1.78 -13.56
N GLY A 187 5.37 1.93 -14.87
CA GLY A 187 6.20 2.98 -15.45
C GLY A 187 5.53 4.35 -15.52
N GLY A 188 5.16 4.93 -14.37
CA GLY A 188 4.44 6.22 -14.32
C GLY A 188 5.14 7.39 -15.00
N ARG A 189 6.47 7.33 -15.16
CA ARG A 189 7.30 8.31 -15.90
C ARG A 189 8.14 7.67 -17.01
N GLU A 190 7.98 6.37 -17.26
CA GLU A 190 8.82 5.63 -18.21
C GLU A 190 8.25 5.81 -19.63
N GLY A 191 8.50 6.98 -20.19
CA GLY A 191 7.95 7.44 -21.47
C GLY A 191 8.51 8.81 -21.82
N TYR A 192 7.79 9.55 -22.67
CA TYR A 192 8.18 10.90 -23.07
C TYR A 192 6.98 11.85 -23.00
N GLU A 193 7.26 13.13 -22.79
CA GLU A 193 6.27 14.20 -22.94
C GLU A 193 6.22 14.72 -24.39
N THR A 194 7.36 14.72 -25.08
CA THR A 194 7.49 15.13 -26.50
C THR A 194 8.52 14.27 -27.23
N LEU A 195 8.29 14.02 -28.52
CA LEU A 195 9.26 13.44 -29.47
C LEU A 195 10.02 14.51 -30.27
N LEU A 196 9.51 15.75 -30.27
CA LEU A 196 9.97 16.87 -31.07
C LEU A 196 11.19 17.56 -30.46
#